data_AF-A0A3B1AD02-F1
#
_entry.id   AF-A0A3B1AD02-F1
#
_cell.length_a   1.000
_cell.length_b   1.000
_cell.length_c   1.000
_cell.angle_alpha   90.00
_cell.angle_beta   90.00
_cell.angle_gamma   90.00
#
_symmetry.space_group_name_H-M   'P 1'
#
loop_
_entity.id
_entity.type
_entity.pdbx_description
1 polymer ?
#
loop_
_entity_poly.entity_id
_entity_poly.type
_entity_poly.pdbx_seq_one_letter_code
_entity_poly.pdbx_strand_id
1 'polypeptide(L)' 'MNTTLQHPDDLLAFYVNGTLSAAEMLEVETHITSCERCQNELTLLRNMREVSRQQDQTLPDAFAWQRLKRDIK' A
#
# COMPACT_ATOMS: atom_id res chain seq x y z
N MET A 1 -28.63 -5.20 11.70
CA MET A 1 -27.51 -6.03 12.19
C MET A 1 -26.25 -5.24 11.92
N ASN A 2 -25.44 -5.01 12.95
CA ASN A 2 -24.47 -3.91 13.03
C ASN A 2 -23.14 -4.35 12.36
N THR A 3 -22.95 -4.03 11.08
CA THR A 3 -21.86 -4.57 10.24
C THR A 3 -20.56 -3.76 10.31
N THR A 4 -20.25 -3.13 11.43
CA THR A 4 -18.97 -2.41 11.64
C THR A 4 -17.89 -3.29 12.29
N LEU A 5 -18.22 -4.53 12.69
CA LEU A 5 -17.31 -5.44 13.39
C LEU A 5 -16.72 -6.58 12.53
N GLN A 6 -17.11 -6.70 11.26
CA GLN A 6 -16.69 -7.85 10.42
C GLN A 6 -15.70 -7.51 9.30
N HIS A 7 -15.48 -6.23 8.99
CA HIS A 7 -14.54 -5.84 7.95
C HIS A 7 -13.49 -4.91 8.53
N PRO A 8 -12.24 -5.35 8.61
CA PRO A 8 -11.18 -4.54 9.18
C PRO A 8 -10.67 -3.55 8.13
N ASP A 9 -11.52 -2.61 7.73
CA ASP A 9 -11.21 -1.61 6.69
C ASP A 9 -10.00 -0.76 7.09
N ASP A 10 -9.89 -0.40 8.37
CA ASP A 10 -8.69 0.24 8.93
C ASP A 10 -7.44 -0.64 8.81
N LEU A 11 -7.54 -1.94 9.11
CA LEU A 11 -6.38 -2.85 9.00
C LEU A 11 -5.98 -3.11 7.54
N LEU A 12 -6.90 -3.03 6.57
CA LEU A 12 -6.56 -3.18 5.15
C LEU A 12 -5.62 -2.07 4.66
N ALA A 13 -5.82 -0.83 5.13
CA ALA A 13 -4.91 0.27 4.81
C ALA A 13 -3.52 0.04 5.41
N PHE A 14 -3.44 -0.39 6.67
CA PHE A 14 -2.17 -0.74 7.33
C PHE A 14 -1.49 -1.96 6.70
N TYR A 15 -2.27 -2.94 6.24
CA TYR A 15 -1.79 -4.12 5.53
C TYR A 15 -1.15 -3.74 4.19
N VAL A 16 -1.79 -2.88 3.39
CA VAL A 16 -1.24 -2.38 2.13
C VAL A 16 0.03 -1.54 2.36
N ASN A 17 0.08 -0.81 3.47
CA ASN A 17 1.25 -0.02 3.86
C ASN A 17 2.38 -0.84 4.50
N GLY A 18 2.12 -2.11 4.88
CA GLY A 18 3.10 -2.99 5.51
C GLY A 18 3.45 -2.59 6.95
N THR A 19 2.53 -1.93 7.66
CA THR A 19 2.75 -1.42 9.03
C THR A 19 2.08 -2.27 10.12
N LEU A 20 1.42 -3.36 9.74
CA LEU A 20 0.82 -4.31 10.68
C LEU A 20 1.88 -5.19 11.33
N SER A 21 1.60 -5.64 12.56
CA SER A 21 2.37 -6.72 13.18
C SER A 21 2.13 -8.05 12.47
N ALA A 22 3.02 -9.03 12.70
CA ALA A 22 2.90 -10.35 12.10
C ALA A 22 1.58 -11.07 12.47
N ALA A 23 1.07 -10.85 13.69
CA ALA A 23 -0.19 -11.42 14.13
C ALA A 23 -1.39 -10.80 13.38
N GLU A 24 -1.42 -9.47 13.25
CA GLU A 24 -2.47 -8.75 12.53
C GLU A 24 -2.44 -9.04 11.02
N MET A 25 -1.24 -9.20 10.43
CA MET A 25 -1.12 -9.65 9.03
C MET A 25 -1.79 -10.99 8.81
N LEU A 26 -1.56 -11.96 9.70
CA LEU A 26 -2.11 -13.30 9.56
C LEU A 26 -3.65 -13.29 9.66
N GLU A 27 -4.20 -12.51 10.59
CA GLU A 27 -5.65 -12.33 10.73
C GLU A 27 -6.27 -11.72 9.47
N VAL A 28 -5.63 -10.67 8.94
CA VAL A 28 -6.07 -10.01 7.71
C VAL A 28 -5.96 -10.95 6.51
N GLU A 29 -4.86 -11.68 6.33
CA GLU A 29 -4.70 -12.65 5.24
C GLU A 29 -5.76 -13.76 5.26
N THR A 30 -6.05 -14.29 6.45
CA THR A 30 -7.08 -15.32 6.65
C THR A 30 -8.48 -14.79 6.31
N HIS A 31 -8.75 -13.54 6.65
CA HIS A 31 -10.02 -12.90 6.30
C HIS A 31 -10.14 -12.62 4.80
N ILE A 32 -9.09 -12.08 4.17
CA ILE A 32 -9.12 -11.73 2.74
C ILE A 32 -9.30 -13.00 1.89
N THR A 33 -8.78 -14.15 2.31
CA THR A 33 -8.95 -15.41 1.56
C THR A 33 -10.40 -15.88 1.46
N SER A 34 -11.26 -15.47 2.41
CA SER A 34 -12.68 -15.88 2.45
C SER A 34 -13.68 -14.74 2.15
N CYS A 35 -13.21 -13.49 2.05
CA CYS A 35 -14.08 -12.32 1.88
C CYS A 35 -13.81 -11.57 0.56
N GLU A 36 -14.68 -11.76 -0.44
CA GLU A 36 -14.61 -11.05 -1.74
C GLU A 36 -14.66 -9.52 -1.60
N ARG A 37 -15.42 -8.99 -0.63
CA ARG A 37 -15.48 -7.54 -0.38
C ARG A 37 -14.09 -7.00 -0.02
N CYS A 38 -13.40 -7.65 0.91
CA CYS A 38 -12.07 -7.24 1.33
C CYS A 38 -11.02 -7.45 0.24
N GLN A 39 -11.18 -8.44 -0.65
CA GLN A 39 -10.33 -8.60 -1.83
C GLN A 39 -10.49 -7.42 -2.82
N ASN A 40 -11.73 -6.99 -3.06
CA ASN A 40 -12.03 -5.85 -3.93
C ASN A 40 -11.50 -4.53 -3.32
N GLU A 41 -11.72 -4.33 -2.02
CA GLU A 41 -11.21 -3.17 -1.27
C GLU A 41 -9.67 -3.13 -1.32
N LEU A 42 -9.00 -4.27 -1.09
CA LEU A 42 -7.55 -4.40 -1.18
C LEU A 42 -7.03 -4.05 -2.58
N THR A 43 -7.73 -4.49 -3.62
CA THR A 43 -7.38 -4.18 -5.01
C THR A 43 -7.49 -2.67 -5.27
N LEU A 44 -8.55 -2.03 -4.79
CA LEU A 44 -8.73 -0.58 -4.87
C LEU A 44 -7.59 0.19 -4.19
N LEU A 45 -7.28 -0.18 -2.93
CA LEU A 45 -6.21 0.45 -2.15
C LEU A 45 -4.84 0.31 -2.81
N ARG A 46 -4.52 -0.88 -3.35
CA ARG A 46 -3.28 -1.12 -4.09
C ARG A 46 -3.17 -0.25 -5.34
N ASN A 47 -4.25 -0.14 -6.10
CA ASN A 47 -4.30 0.70 -7.30
C ASN A 47 -4.09 2.18 -6.95
N MET A 48 -4.75 2.68 -5.90
CA MET A 48 -4.55 4.06 -5.43
C MET A 48 -3.10 4.32 -5.04
N ARG A 49 -2.47 3.40 -4.30
CA ARG A 49 -1.06 3.52 -3.88
C ARG A 49 -0.11 3.55 -5.07
N GLU A 50 -0.36 2.74 -6.09
CA GLU A 50 0.46 2.76 -7.30
C GLU A 50 0.32 4.07 -8.07
N VAL A 51 -0.90 4.60 -8.21
CA VAL A 51 -1.13 5.91 -8.84
C VAL A 51 -0.42 7.02 -8.07
N SER A 52 -0.52 7.07 -6.74
CA SER A 52 0.19 8.07 -5.92
C SER A 52 1.70 7.95 -6.08
N ARG A 53 2.24 6.73 -6.07
CA ARG A 53 3.68 6.48 -6.25
C ARG A 53 4.19 6.92 -7.62
N GLN A 54 3.37 6.85 -8.67
CA GLN A 54 3.73 7.35 -9.99
C GLN A 54 3.81 8.89 -10.02
N GLN A 55 2.97 9.57 -9.24
CA GLN A 55 2.98 11.02 -9.13
C GLN A 55 4.14 11.54 -8.25
N ASP A 56 4.51 10.80 -7.21
CA ASP A 56 5.62 11.12 -6.31
C ASP A 56 7.02 10.87 -6.89
N GLN A 57 7.13 10.40 -8.15
CA GLN A 57 8.38 10.42 -8.90
C GLN A 57 8.75 11.87 -9.28
N THR A 58 9.09 12.64 -8.26
CA THR A 58 9.74 13.94 -8.42
C THR A 58 11.08 13.71 -9.11
N LEU A 59 11.26 14.37 -10.25
CA LEU A 59 12.54 14.44 -10.93
C LEU A 59 13.61 14.82 -9.89
N PRO A 60 14.75 14.10 -9.83
CA PRO A 60 15.87 14.49 -9.00
C PRO A 60 16.13 15.98 -9.15
N ASP A 61 16.35 16.67 -8.03
CA ASP A 61 16.69 18.09 -8.09
C ASP A 61 17.92 18.29 -9.00
N ALA A 62 18.07 19.48 -9.57
CA ALA A 62 19.10 19.79 -10.57
C ALA A 62 20.51 19.37 -10.11
N PHE A 63 20.79 19.51 -8.81
CA PHE A 63 22.04 19.08 -8.18
C PHE A 63 22.23 17.56 -8.14
N ALA A 64 21.17 16.78 -7.92
CA ALA A 64 21.22 15.33 -7.89
C ALA A 64 21.57 14.75 -9.27
N TRP A 65 20.99 15.32 -10.33
CA TRP A 65 21.33 14.94 -11.71
C TRP A 65 22.78 15.26 -12.10
N GLN A 66 23.28 16.40 -11.62
CA GLN A 66 24.63 16.84 -11.95
C GLN A 66 25.69 15.94 -11.31
N ARG A 67 25.44 15.43 -10.10
CA ARG A 67 26.28 14.39 -9.46
C ARG A 67 26.23 13.06 -10.21
N LEU A 68 25.03 12.57 -10.55
CA LEU A 68 24.86 11.29 -11.24
C LEU A 68 25.59 11.26 -12.59
N LYS A 69 25.54 12.37 -13.36
CA LYS A 69 26.28 12.50 -14.63
C LYS A 69 27.80 12.49 -14.47
N ARG A 70 28.31 12.95 -13.33
CA ARG A 70 29.75 13.00 -13.06
C ARG A 70 30.30 11.61 -12.75
N ASP A 71 29.55 10.79 -12.03
CA ASP A 71 30.01 9.49 -11.53
C ASP A 71 29.85 8.35 -12.57
N ILE A 72 29.15 8.57 -13.69
CA ILE A 72 29.00 7.62 -14.82
C ILE A 72 30.14 7.77 -15.86
N LYS A 73 30.99 8.80 -15.74
CA LYS A 73 32.07 9.10 -16.66
C LYS A 73 33.42 8.61 -16.14
#